data_AF-A0A1C4KTQ2-F1
#
_entry.id   AF-A0A1C4KTQ2-F1
#
_cell.length_a   1.000
_cell.length_b   1.000
_cell.length_c   1.000
_cell.angle_alpha   90.00
_cell.angle_beta   90.00
_cell.angle_gamma   90.00
#
_symmetry.space_group_name_H-M   'P 1'
#
loop_
_entity.id
_entity.type
_entity.pdbx_description
1 polymer ?
#
loop_
_entity_poly.entity_id
_entity_poly.type
_entity_poly.pdbx_seq_one_letter_code
_entity_poly.pdbx_strand_id
1 'polypeptide(L)'
;MEPAAAFPDLSRGTRLAAHGAVSTSLARLSDRALGELLDAAVPLGAGIGGKSARLEVAGTPLFVKRVPLTDLERRPAHQGSTANLFELPLFCHYGTGGPGFGVWRELAVHTPRRRTGCSPAHTRDFL
;
A
#
# COMPACT_ATOMS: atom_id res chain seq x y z
N MET A 1 -32.70 16.16 16.89
CA MET A 1 -31.92 15.30 17.80
C MET A 1 -31.02 14.47 16.93
N GLU A 2 -29.83 14.99 16.63
CA GLU A 2 -28.82 14.33 15.80
C GLU A 2 -28.26 13.12 16.56
N PRO A 3 -28.20 11.92 15.97
CA PRO A 3 -27.59 10.79 16.64
C PRO A 3 -26.09 11.07 16.80
N ALA A 4 -25.64 11.12 18.06
CA ALA A 4 -24.22 11.14 18.39
C ALA A 4 -23.56 9.91 17.72
N ALA A 5 -22.60 10.17 16.84
CA ALA A 5 -21.84 9.13 16.17
C ALA A 5 -21.27 8.16 17.22
N ALA A 6 -21.74 6.93 17.22
CA ALA A 6 -21.21 5.88 18.08
C ALA A 6 -19.72 5.72 17.78
N PHE A 7 -18.87 5.94 18.79
CA PHE A 7 -17.44 5.68 18.65
C PHE A 7 -17.25 4.19 18.35
N PRO A 8 -16.49 3.83 17.30
CA PRO A 8 -16.29 2.43 16.95
C PRO A 8 -15.65 1.71 18.13
N ASP A 9 -16.13 0.50 18.45
CA ASP A 9 -15.48 -0.36 19.43
C ASP A 9 -14.06 -0.67 18.96
N LEU A 10 -13.07 -0.05 19.61
CA LEU A 10 -11.65 -0.20 19.29
C LEU A 10 -11.04 -1.46 19.91
N SER A 11 -11.86 -2.38 20.42
CA SER A 11 -11.37 -3.64 20.95
C SER A 11 -10.55 -4.39 19.91
N ARG A 12 -9.54 -5.12 20.38
CA ARG A 12 -8.67 -5.93 19.50
C ARG A 12 -9.49 -6.92 18.67
N GLY A 13 -10.55 -7.49 19.24
CA GLY A 13 -11.46 -8.43 18.56
C GLY A 13 -12.18 -7.77 17.39
N THR A 14 -12.83 -6.63 17.63
CA THR A 14 -13.54 -5.87 16.59
C THR A 14 -12.60 -5.40 15.48
N ARG A 15 -11.40 -4.92 15.83
CA ARG A 15 -10.37 -4.55 14.84
C ARG A 15 -9.96 -5.73 13.96
N LEU A 16 -9.76 -6.92 14.54
CA LEU A 16 -9.39 -8.12 13.79
C LEU A 16 -10.53 -8.62 12.90
N ALA A 17 -11.77 -8.56 13.37
CA ALA A 17 -12.95 -8.93 12.57
C ALA A 17 -13.12 -8.00 11.35
N ALA A 18 -13.03 -6.68 11.56
CA ALA A 18 -13.10 -5.70 10.48
C ALA A 18 -11.96 -5.90 9.46
N HIS A 19 -10.73 -6.09 9.94
CA HIS A 19 -9.59 -6.41 9.07
C HIS A 19 -9.83 -7.70 8.26
N GLY A 20 -10.33 -8.76 8.89
CA GLY A 20 -10.62 -10.03 8.22
C GLY A 20 -11.70 -9.89 7.13
N ALA A 21 -12.79 -9.18 7.42
CA ALA A 21 -13.87 -8.92 6.47
C ALA A 21 -13.39 -8.08 5.28
N VAL A 22 -12.66 -6.99 5.55
CA VAL A 22 -12.08 -6.13 4.51
C VAL A 22 -11.07 -6.90 3.66
N SER A 23 -10.13 -7.61 4.28
CA SER A 23 -9.09 -8.36 3.56
C SER A 23 -9.70 -9.45 2.67
N THR A 24 -10.71 -10.17 3.16
CA THR A 24 -11.44 -11.18 2.37
C THR A 24 -12.18 -10.55 1.19
N SER A 25 -12.79 -9.38 1.40
CA SER A 25 -13.53 -8.69 0.36
C SER A 25 -12.60 -8.20 -0.76
N LEU A 26 -11.49 -7.55 -0.38
CA LEU A 26 -10.49 -7.06 -1.34
C LEU A 26 -9.82 -8.20 -2.11
N ALA A 27 -9.50 -9.31 -1.46
CA ALA A 27 -8.84 -10.46 -2.10
C ALA A 27 -9.71 -11.18 -3.15
N ARG A 28 -11.03 -10.93 -3.16
CA ARG A 28 -11.97 -11.49 -4.15
C ARG A 28 -12.13 -10.60 -5.38
N LEU A 29 -11.65 -9.36 -5.35
CA LEU A 29 -11.75 -8.44 -6.47
C LEU A 29 -10.67 -8.74 -7.51
N SER A 30 -11.03 -8.65 -8.79
CA SER A 30 -10.05 -8.58 -9.88
C SER A 30 -9.38 -7.20 -9.88
N ASP A 31 -8.23 -7.07 -10.52
CA ASP A 31 -7.54 -5.77 -10.68
C ASP A 31 -8.46 -4.72 -11.35
N ARG A 32 -9.30 -5.15 -12.30
CA ARG A 32 -10.30 -4.28 -12.94
C ARG A 32 -11.35 -3.80 -11.94
N ALA A 33 -11.95 -4.71 -11.18
CA ALA A 33 -12.98 -4.36 -10.20
C ALA A 33 -12.40 -3.50 -9.07
N LEU A 34 -11.15 -3.76 -8.67
CA LEU A 34 -10.42 -2.91 -7.73
C LEU A 34 -10.19 -1.50 -8.32
N GLY A 35 -9.83 -1.41 -9.60
CA GLY A 35 -9.72 -0.14 -10.32
C GLY A 35 -11.02 0.67 -10.31
N GLU A 36 -12.14 0.03 -10.67
CA GLU A 36 -13.48 0.65 -10.66
C GLU A 36 -13.87 1.15 -9.26
N LEU A 37 -13.57 0.37 -8.22
CA LEU A 37 -13.78 0.78 -6.82
C LEU A 37 -12.93 2.01 -6.43
N LEU A 38 -11.68 2.05 -6.87
CA LEU A 38 -10.76 3.17 -6.61
C LEU A 38 -11.14 4.45 -7.37
N ASP A 39 -11.72 4.31 -8.57
CA ASP A 39 -12.19 5.45 -9.36
C ASP A 39 -13.49 6.05 -8.79
N ALA A 40 -14.32 5.23 -8.12
CA ALA A 40 -15.50 5.69 -7.38
C ALA A 40 -15.20 6.27 -5.99
N ALA A 41 -13.95 6.18 -5.51
CA ALA A 41 -13.57 6.63 -4.18
C ALA A 41 -13.67 8.16 -4.03
N VAL A 42 -14.13 8.62 -2.86
CA VAL A 42 -14.32 10.06 -2.56
C VAL A 42 -12.95 10.70 -2.31
N PRO A 43 -12.50 11.67 -3.12
CA PRO A 43 -11.19 12.31 -2.91
C PRO A 43 -11.14 13.03 -1.56
N LEU A 44 -10.03 12.86 -0.83
CA LEU A 44 -9.77 13.56 0.43
C LEU A 44 -8.77 14.71 0.27
N GLY A 45 -7.92 14.67 -0.77
CA GLY A 45 -6.94 15.71 -1.07
C GLY A 45 -5.66 15.16 -1.69
N ALA A 46 -4.75 16.04 -2.08
CA ALA A 46 -3.42 15.71 -2.55
C ALA A 46 -2.37 16.30 -1.60
N GLY A 47 -1.36 15.51 -1.26
CA GLY A 47 -0.25 15.94 -0.40
C GLY A 47 1.07 15.33 -0.85
N ILE A 48 2.09 15.46 0.00
CA ILE A 48 3.45 14.97 -0.24
C ILE A 48 3.48 13.47 -0.59
N GLY A 49 2.53 12.68 -0.07
CA GLY A 49 2.40 11.25 -0.34
C GLY A 49 1.51 10.87 -1.54
N GLY A 50 1.14 11.82 -2.40
CA GLY A 50 0.25 11.60 -3.54
C GLY A 50 -1.22 11.95 -3.26
N LYS A 51 -2.12 11.42 -4.10
CA LYS A 51 -3.57 11.64 -3.98
C LYS A 51 -4.15 10.70 -2.93
N SER A 52 -5.07 11.19 -2.12
CA SER A 52 -5.76 10.41 -1.10
C SER A 52 -7.26 10.37 -1.36
N ALA A 53 -7.89 9.27 -1.00
CA ALA A 53 -9.32 9.07 -1.14
C ALA A 53 -9.88 8.23 0.01
N ARG A 54 -11.19 8.33 0.21
CA ARG A 54 -11.97 7.50 1.13
C ARG A 54 -12.86 6.57 0.33
N LEU A 55 -12.91 5.32 0.74
CA LEU A 55 -13.90 4.37 0.24
C LEU A 55 -14.42 3.52 1.39
N GLU A 56 -15.45 2.73 1.12
CA GLU A 56 -16.03 1.82 2.10
C GLU A 56 -16.02 0.40 1.55
N VAL A 57 -15.54 -0.55 2.35
CA VAL A 57 -15.54 -1.98 2.02
C VAL A 57 -16.04 -2.75 3.23
N ALA A 58 -17.02 -3.63 3.01
CA ALA A 58 -17.63 -4.42 4.09
C ALA A 58 -18.08 -3.55 5.29
N GLY A 59 -18.71 -2.40 5.02
CA GLY A 59 -19.16 -1.46 6.05
C GLY A 59 -18.04 -0.73 6.80
N THR A 60 -16.78 -0.89 6.37
CA THR A 60 -15.61 -0.28 7.02
C THR A 60 -15.05 0.84 6.15
N PRO A 61 -14.95 2.08 6.66
CA PRO A 61 -14.32 3.18 5.94
C PRO A 61 -12.81 2.96 5.86
N LEU A 62 -12.26 3.07 4.65
CA LEU A 62 -10.85 2.89 4.34
C LEU A 62 -10.25 4.18 3.80
N PHE A 63 -9.00 4.44 4.20
CA PHE A 63 -8.15 5.46 3.60
C PHE A 63 -7.31 4.83 2.49
N VAL A 64 -7.29 5.46 1.33
CA VAL A 64 -6.49 5.05 0.18
C VAL A 64 -5.43 6.08 -0.12
N LYS A 65 -4.19 5.61 -0.28
CA LYS A 65 -3.05 6.39 -0.76
C LYS A 65 -2.72 5.99 -2.19
N ARG A 66 -2.93 6.90 -3.16
CA ARG A 66 -2.53 6.74 -4.56
C ARG A 66 -1.18 7.41 -4.77
N VAL A 67 -0.14 6.59 -4.85
CA VAL A 67 1.23 7.05 -5.13
C VAL A 67 1.51 6.83 -6.63
N PRO A 68 1.88 7.87 -7.38
CA PRO A 68 2.25 7.70 -8.79
C PRO A 68 3.56 6.92 -8.89
N LEU A 69 3.62 6.01 -9.87
CA LEU A 69 4.85 5.34 -10.29
C LEU A 69 5.42 6.08 -11.50
N THR A 70 6.71 6.36 -11.47
CA THR A 70 7.48 6.83 -12.64
C THR A 70 7.63 5.72 -13.68
N ASP A 71 7.94 6.08 -14.93
CA ASP A 71 8.17 5.10 -16.00
C ASP A 71 9.36 4.16 -15.70
N LEU A 72 10.38 4.66 -15.00
CA LEU A 72 11.51 3.86 -14.58
C LEU A 72 11.07 2.78 -13.58
N GLU A 73 10.31 3.13 -12.56
CA GLU A 73 9.82 2.18 -11.55
C GLU A 73 8.82 1.15 -12.11
N ARG A 74 8.14 1.46 -13.23
CA ARG A 74 7.21 0.56 -13.93
C ARG A 74 7.90 -0.53 -14.74
N ARG A 75 9.19 -0.39 -15.08
CA ARG A 75 9.91 -1.38 -15.88
C ARG A 75 9.87 -2.75 -15.18
N PRO A 76 9.67 -3.87 -15.92
CA PRO A 76 9.59 -5.20 -15.31
C PRO A 76 10.77 -5.55 -14.40
N ALA A 77 11.99 -5.15 -14.77
CA ALA A 77 13.21 -5.36 -13.99
C ALA A 77 13.27 -4.59 -12.66
N HIS A 78 12.37 -3.63 -12.43
CA HIS A 78 12.35 -2.76 -11.26
C HIS A 78 11.10 -2.94 -10.40
N GLN A 79 10.16 -3.81 -10.79
CA GLN A 79 9.00 -4.13 -9.98
C GLN A 79 9.42 -4.74 -8.63
N GLY A 80 8.94 -4.16 -7.53
CA GLY A 80 9.33 -4.57 -6.17
C GLY A 80 10.76 -4.19 -5.77
N SER A 81 11.54 -3.54 -6.63
CA SER A 81 12.91 -3.17 -6.31
C SER A 81 12.95 -2.04 -5.28
N THR A 82 13.72 -2.25 -4.22
CA THR A 82 14.03 -1.21 -3.21
C THR A 82 15.36 -0.52 -3.50
N ALA A 83 15.99 -0.74 -4.65
CA ALA A 83 17.23 -0.05 -5.03
C ALA A 83 17.03 1.46 -5.20
N ASN A 84 18.10 2.24 -5.06
CA ASN A 84 18.09 3.68 -5.34
C ASN A 84 18.19 3.91 -6.86
N LEU A 85 17.08 3.72 -7.58
CA LEU A 85 17.06 3.80 -9.06
C LEU A 85 17.40 5.19 -9.62
N PHE A 86 17.32 6.22 -8.78
CA PHE A 86 17.56 7.63 -9.15
C PHE A 86 18.89 8.17 -8.62
N GLU A 87 19.70 7.34 -7.96
CA GLU A 87 20.98 7.72 -7.36
C GLU A 87 20.89 8.96 -6.44
N LEU A 88 19.74 9.16 -5.79
CA LEU A 88 19.51 10.32 -4.93
C LEU A 88 20.27 10.21 -3.59
N PRO A 89 20.75 11.33 -3.03
CA PRO A 89 21.37 11.36 -1.70
C PRO A 89 20.47 10.77 -0.61
N LEU A 90 21.05 10.12 0.41
CA LEU A 90 20.29 9.41 1.46
C LEU A 90 19.29 10.28 2.24
N PHE A 91 19.57 11.58 2.41
CA PHE A 91 18.63 12.50 3.07
C PHE A 91 17.35 12.69 2.25
N CYS A 92 17.40 12.49 0.94
CA CYS A 92 16.22 12.46 0.08
C CYS A 92 15.43 11.14 0.20
N HIS A 93 15.83 10.16 1.03
CA HIS A 93 15.06 8.92 1.23
C HIS A 93 14.21 8.95 2.50
N TYR A 94 14.36 9.96 3.35
CA TYR A 94 13.71 10.04 4.65
C TYR A 94 13.12 11.44 4.91
N GLY A 95 11.86 11.49 5.37
CA GLY A 95 11.28 12.68 6.00
C GLY A 95 10.61 13.72 5.08
N THR A 96 10.83 13.70 3.76
CA THR A 96 10.14 14.61 2.83
C THR A 96 9.91 13.87 1.52
N GLY A 97 8.67 13.70 1.05
CA GLY A 97 8.33 12.96 -0.18
C GLY A 97 8.90 13.62 -1.45
N GLY A 98 10.20 13.46 -1.63
CA GLY A 98 10.99 13.93 -2.75
C GLY A 98 10.75 13.15 -4.05
N PRO A 99 11.47 13.51 -5.10
CA PRO A 99 11.12 13.16 -6.48
C PRO A 99 11.40 11.69 -6.88
N GLY A 100 11.85 10.84 -5.96
CA GLY A 100 12.21 9.44 -6.23
C GLY A 100 11.81 8.46 -5.13
N PHE A 101 10.76 8.76 -4.36
CA PHE A 101 10.34 7.91 -3.24
C PHE A 101 9.69 6.62 -3.74
N GLY A 102 10.56 5.62 -3.89
CA GLY A 102 10.25 4.27 -4.34
C GLY A 102 8.98 3.73 -3.73
N VAL A 103 7.91 3.72 -4.51
CA VAL A 103 6.62 3.10 -4.15
C VAL A 103 6.83 1.69 -3.61
N TRP A 104 7.83 0.98 -4.13
CA TRP A 104 8.23 -0.35 -3.70
C TRP A 104 8.83 -0.41 -2.30
N ARG A 105 9.54 0.63 -1.84
CA ARG A 105 10.04 0.71 -0.45
C ARG A 105 8.89 0.90 0.52
N GLU A 106 7.99 1.84 0.24
CA GLU A 106 6.77 2.05 1.02
C GLU A 106 5.95 0.75 1.09
N LEU A 107 5.75 0.11 -0.07
CA LEU A 107 5.03 -1.17 -0.15
C LEU A 107 5.75 -2.27 0.64
N ALA A 108 7.09 -2.34 0.58
CA ALA A 108 7.87 -3.34 1.31
C ALA A 108 7.79 -3.17 2.84
N VAL A 109 7.60 -1.94 3.34
CA VAL A 109 7.38 -1.67 4.76
C VAL A 109 5.98 -2.11 5.21
N HIS A 110 4.96 -1.89 4.37
CA HIS A 110 3.55 -2.12 4.74
C HIS A 110 3.00 -3.48 4.33
N THR A 111 3.68 -4.20 3.44
CA THR A 111 3.27 -5.55 3.05
C THR A 111 3.82 -6.55 4.06
N PRO A 112 2.99 -7.42 4.66
CA PRO A 112 3.48 -8.56 5.39
C PRO A 112 4.36 -9.36 4.44
N ARG A 113 5.65 -9.49 4.76
CA ARG A 113 6.55 -10.32 3.97
C ARG A 113 5.99 -11.73 4.02
N ARG A 114 5.38 -12.20 2.92
CA ARG A 114 5.09 -13.62 2.76
C ARG A 114 6.46 -14.30 2.90
N ARG A 115 6.63 -15.14 3.92
CA ARG A 115 7.70 -16.14 3.88
C ARG A 115 7.34 -17.06 2.73
N THR A 116 7.80 -16.72 1.53
CA THR A 116 8.14 -17.77 0.58
C THR A 116 9.17 -18.62 1.31
N GLY A 117 8.87 -19.91 1.48
CA GLY A 117 9.84 -20.85 2.02
C GLY A 117 11.12 -20.68 1.21
N CYS A 118 12.19 -20.30 1.91
CA CYS A 118 13.52 -20.36 1.32
C CYS A 118 13.75 -21.84 1.00
N SER A 119 13.71 -22.23 -0.27
CA SER A 119 14.36 -23.46 -0.68
C SER A 119 15.86 -23.17 -0.66
N PRO A 120 16.66 -23.85 0.17
CA PRO A 120 18.10 -23.67 0.14
C PRO A 120 18.61 -24.44 -1.08
N ALA A 121 18.76 -23.75 -2.20
CA ALA A 121 19.39 -24.35 -3.38
C ALA A 121 20.20 -23.31 -4.14
N HIS A 122 21.40 -23.06 -3.63
CA HIS A 122 22.69 -23.04 -4.34
C HIS A 122 23.63 -21.99 -3.74
N THR A 123 24.38 -22.41 -2.73
CA THR A 123 25.75 -21.94 -2.57
C THR A 123 26.54 -22.50 -3.76
N ARG A 124 26.98 -21.65 -4.68
CA ARG A 124 28.17 -21.90 -5.49
C ARG A 124 28.92 -20.58 -5.71
N ASP A 125 30.00 -20.50 -4.94
CA ASP A 125 31.35 -20.06 -5.30
C ASP A 125 31.53 -18.67 -5.93
N PHE A 126 32.06 -17.80 -5.08
CA PHE A 126 32.90 -16.67 -5.47
C PHE A 126 34.12 -17.18 -6.26
N LEU A 127 34.28 -16.67 -7.48
CA LEU A 127 35.54 -16.12 -8.00
C LEU A 127 35.20 -14.83 -8.75
#